data_AF-A0AAN8XBB6-F1
#
_entry.id   AF-A0AAN8XBB6-F1
#
_cell.length_a   1.000
_cell.length_b   1.000
_cell.length_c   1.000
_cell.angle_alpha   90.00
_cell.angle_beta   90.00
_cell.angle_gamma   90.00
#
_symmetry.space_group_name_H-M   'P 1'
#
loop_
_entity.id
_entity.type
_entity.pdbx_description
1 polymer ?
#
loop_
_entity_poly.entity_id
_entity_poly.type
_entity_poly.pdbx_seq_one_letter_code
_entity_poly.pdbx_strand_id
1 'polypeptide(L)'
;MADKDSYILALEKKLAELSGIEIDQVKKNQLANAADEARVIREMAEYVAGITVQQAGVAQAGTVSPQIAAIYAHITAELGEARGSHALPPLKYEYNGLEPHISGTIMEIHHTKHHQAYINNLKAATEKVIFCVQ
;
A
#
# COMPACT_ATOMS: atom_id res chain seq x y z
N MET A 1 -0.31 32.56 -7.79
CA MET A 1 0.07 31.15 -7.58
C MET A 1 1.18 30.85 -8.57
N ALA A 2 2.36 30.45 -8.10
CA ALA A 2 3.43 30.00 -9.00
C ALA A 2 2.88 28.87 -9.88
N ASP A 3 3.25 28.84 -11.16
CA ASP A 3 2.88 27.73 -12.02
C ASP A 3 3.54 26.44 -11.50
N LYS A 4 2.92 25.29 -11.79
CA LYS A 4 3.35 24.01 -11.24
C LYS A 4 4.79 23.66 -11.65
N ASP A 5 5.22 24.05 -12.84
CA ASP A 5 6.54 23.71 -13.36
C ASP A 5 7.62 24.57 -12.68
N SER A 6 7.34 25.85 -12.41
CA SER A 6 8.26 26.68 -11.61
C SER A 6 8.37 26.20 -10.15
N TYR A 7 7.30 25.67 -9.56
CA TYR A 7 7.36 25.08 -8.23
C TYR A 7 8.19 23.79 -8.19
N ILE A 8 8.02 22.90 -9.17
CA ILE A 8 8.83 21.68 -9.29
C ILE A 8 10.31 22.02 -9.46
N LEU A 9 10.63 22.98 -10.33
CA LEU A 9 12.00 23.42 -10.57
C LEU A 9 12.65 23.98 -9.28
N ALA A 10 11.89 24.73 -8.48
CA ALA A 10 12.36 25.25 -7.20
C ALA A 10 12.66 24.12 -6.19
N LEU A 11 11.83 23.08 -6.17
CA LEU A 11 12.06 21.91 -5.32
C LEU A 11 13.26 21.09 -5.76
N GLU A 12 13.43 20.85 -7.06
CA GLU A 12 14.58 20.11 -7.61
C GLU A 12 15.90 20.84 -7.30
N LYS A 13 15.91 22.17 -7.43
CA LYS A 13 17.08 22.99 -7.09
C LYS A 13 17.41 22.91 -5.59
N LYS A 14 16.39 23.04 -4.73
CA LYS A 14 16.58 22.94 -3.28
C LYS A 14 17.05 21.55 -2.86
N LEU A 15 16.53 20.50 -3.52
CA LEU A 15 16.95 19.13 -3.27
C LEU A 15 18.41 18.93 -3.67
N ALA A 16 18.83 19.44 -4.83
CA ALA A 16 20.22 19.42 -5.26
C ALA A 16 21.17 20.13 -4.28
N GLU A 17 20.79 21.31 -3.78
CA GLU A 17 21.55 22.05 -2.78
C GLU A 17 21.70 21.26 -1.47
N LEU A 18 20.63 20.61 -0.99
CA LEU A 18 20.65 19.84 0.26
C LEU A 18 21.40 18.51 0.14
N SER A 19 21.29 17.83 -1.00
CA SER A 19 21.91 16.52 -1.20
C SER A 19 23.34 16.59 -1.75
N GLY A 20 23.77 17.75 -2.26
CA GLY A 20 25.04 17.90 -2.97
C GLY A 20 25.08 17.12 -4.30
N ILE A 21 23.92 16.83 -4.88
CA ILE A 21 23.77 16.07 -6.13
C ILE A 21 23.28 17.05 -7.18
N GLU A 22 23.86 17.00 -8.39
CA GLU A 22 23.44 17.85 -9.51
C GLU A 22 21.95 17.68 -9.85
N ILE A 23 21.27 18.77 -10.22
CA ILE A 23 19.82 18.79 -10.51
C ILE A 23 19.43 17.74 -11.57
N ASP A 24 20.25 17.59 -12.62
CA ASP A 24 20.00 16.60 -13.67
C ASP A 24 20.09 15.16 -13.14
N GLN A 25 20.94 14.92 -12.16
CA GLN A 25 21.06 13.62 -11.51
C GLN A 25 19.90 13.39 -10.51
N VAL A 26 19.41 14.43 -9.84
CA VAL A 26 18.17 14.37 -9.04
C VAL A 26 17.00 13.93 -9.91
N LYS A 27 16.83 14.54 -11.10
CA LYS A 27 15.78 14.17 -12.07
C LYS A 27 15.88 12.71 -12.51
N LYS A 28 17.10 12.28 -12.87
CA LYS A 28 17.35 10.87 -13.26
C LYS A 28 17.01 9.91 -12.13
N ASN A 29 17.38 10.22 -10.90
CA ASN A 29 17.10 9.37 -9.74
C ASN A 29 15.58 9.29 -9.47
N GLN A 30 14.87 10.41 -9.58
CA GLN A 30 13.41 10.44 -9.42
C GLN A 30 12.70 9.61 -10.50
N LEU A 31 13.11 9.74 -11.76
CA LEU A 31 12.58 8.94 -12.87
C LEU A 31 12.87 7.45 -12.69
N ALA A 32 14.09 7.09 -12.28
CA ALA A 32 14.47 5.70 -12.02
C ALA A 32 13.65 5.10 -10.86
N ASN A 33 13.53 5.82 -9.75
CA ASN A 33 12.74 5.37 -8.60
C ASN A 33 11.25 5.18 -8.97
N ALA A 34 10.67 6.12 -9.73
CA ALA A 34 9.30 5.99 -10.20
C ALA A 34 9.10 4.78 -11.13
N ALA A 35 10.07 4.50 -12.00
CA ALA A 35 10.04 3.33 -12.88
C ALA A 35 10.16 2.01 -12.10
N ASP A 36 11.01 1.96 -11.07
CA ASP A 36 11.17 0.81 -10.19
C ASP A 36 9.93 0.56 -9.32
N GLU A 37 9.35 1.60 -8.72
CA GLU A 37 8.10 1.49 -7.98
C GLU A 37 6.97 0.96 -8.88
N ALA A 38 6.85 1.48 -10.11
CA ALA A 38 5.87 0.98 -11.07
C ALA A 38 6.11 -0.49 -11.46
N ARG A 39 7.37 -0.92 -11.55
CA ARG A 39 7.72 -2.33 -11.80
C ARG A 39 7.28 -3.22 -10.63
N VAL A 40 7.63 -2.86 -9.41
CA VAL A 40 7.26 -3.65 -8.21
C VAL A 40 5.74 -3.75 -8.05
N ILE A 41 5.00 -2.67 -8.35
CA ILE A 41 3.53 -2.71 -8.34
C ILE A 41 2.99 -3.71 -9.37
N ARG A 42 3.54 -3.72 -10.59
CA ARG A 42 3.14 -4.69 -11.62
C ARG A 42 3.48 -6.12 -11.21
N GLU A 43 4.69 -6.38 -10.72
CA GLU A 43 5.11 -7.69 -10.26
C GLU A 43 4.23 -8.20 -9.11
N MET A 44 3.89 -7.32 -8.16
CA MET A 44 2.99 -7.67 -7.07
C MET A 44 1.56 -7.93 -7.58
N ALA A 45 1.06 -7.13 -8.53
CA ALA A 45 -0.24 -7.35 -9.15
C ALA A 45 -0.30 -8.67 -9.92
N GLU A 46 0.77 -9.01 -10.67
CA GLU A 46 0.93 -10.28 -11.37
C GLU A 46 1.02 -11.45 -10.40
N TYR A 47 1.79 -11.32 -9.32
CA TYR A 47 1.87 -12.32 -8.25
C TYR A 47 0.48 -12.57 -7.65
N VAL A 48 -0.25 -11.51 -7.29
CA VAL A 48 -1.61 -11.60 -6.72
C VAL A 48 -2.61 -12.17 -7.73
N ALA A 49 -2.48 -11.86 -9.02
CA ALA A 49 -3.30 -12.43 -10.08
C ALA A 49 -2.98 -13.93 -10.31
N GLY A 50 -1.73 -14.32 -10.11
CA GLY A 50 -1.25 -15.70 -10.18
C GLY A 50 -1.65 -16.56 -8.98
N ILE A 51 -2.12 -15.95 -7.88
CA ILE A 51 -2.79 -16.66 -6.78
C ILE A 51 -4.09 -17.25 -7.33
N THR A 52 -3.99 -18.47 -7.83
CA THR A 52 -5.08 -19.28 -8.35
C THR A 52 -5.50 -20.26 -7.28
N VAL A 53 -6.78 -20.22 -6.90
CA VAL A 53 -7.38 -21.26 -6.08
C VAL A 53 -7.54 -22.48 -7.00
N GLN A 54 -6.63 -23.47 -6.88
CA GLN A 54 -6.56 -24.62 -7.80
C GLN A 54 -7.87 -25.42 -7.87
N GLN A 55 -8.68 -25.34 -6.81
CA GLN A 55 -10.05 -25.80 -6.78
C GLN A 55 -10.75 -25.03 -5.66
N ALA A 56 -11.85 -24.34 -5.94
CA ALA A 56 -12.80 -24.03 -4.87
C ALA A 56 -13.29 -25.39 -4.37
N GLY A 57 -12.67 -25.91 -3.31
CA GLY A 57 -13.19 -27.09 -2.65
C GLY A 57 -14.61 -26.73 -2.23
N VAL A 58 -15.61 -27.49 -2.68
CA VAL A 58 -16.89 -27.46 -1.98
C VAL A 58 -16.53 -27.97 -0.59
N ALA A 59 -16.54 -27.10 0.42
CA ALA A 59 -16.30 -27.49 1.79
C ALA A 59 -17.27 -28.64 2.13
N GLN A 60 -16.76 -29.87 2.14
CA GLN A 60 -17.55 -31.00 2.62
C GLN A 60 -17.65 -30.84 4.12
N ALA A 61 -18.85 -30.54 4.61
CA ALA A 61 -19.12 -30.51 6.03
C ALA A 61 -18.71 -31.86 6.64
N GLY A 62 -17.60 -31.91 7.37
CA GLY A 62 -17.24 -33.13 8.09
C GLY A 62 -15.80 -33.30 8.56
N THR A 63 -14.78 -32.82 7.85
CA THR A 63 -13.38 -33.07 8.26
C THR A 63 -12.45 -31.94 7.88
N VAL A 64 -12.38 -30.92 8.73
CA VAL A 64 -11.20 -30.03 8.79
C VAL A 64 -10.10 -30.83 9.48
N SER A 65 -8.89 -30.86 8.91
CA SER A 65 -7.72 -31.43 9.59
C SER A 65 -7.65 -30.83 11.02
N PRO A 66 -7.45 -31.65 12.07
CA PRO A 66 -7.34 -31.12 13.44
C PRO A 66 -6.26 -30.05 13.59
N GLN A 67 -5.18 -30.16 12.80
CA GLN A 67 -4.13 -29.14 12.77
C GLN A 67 -4.62 -27.84 12.15
N ILE A 68 -5.32 -27.90 11.02
CA ILE A 68 -5.89 -26.72 10.36
C ILE A 68 -6.96 -26.06 11.23
N ALA A 69 -7.82 -26.85 11.87
CA ALA A 69 -8.84 -26.37 12.80
C ALA A 69 -8.23 -25.66 14.02
N ALA A 70 -7.14 -26.21 14.58
CA ALA A 70 -6.42 -25.61 15.71
C ALA A 70 -5.75 -24.28 15.31
N ILE A 71 -5.14 -24.22 14.12
CA ILE A 71 -4.58 -22.97 13.58
C ILE A 71 -5.68 -21.94 13.39
N TYR A 72 -6.82 -22.34 12.80
CA TYR A 72 -7.96 -21.45 12.64
C TYR A 72 -8.50 -20.93 13.97
N ALA A 73 -8.68 -21.79 14.96
CA ALA A 73 -9.14 -21.42 16.29
C ALA A 73 -8.16 -20.45 16.97
N HIS A 74 -6.85 -20.71 16.89
CA HIS A 74 -5.82 -19.84 17.45
C HIS A 74 -5.84 -18.45 16.82
N ILE A 75 -5.83 -18.38 15.48
CA ILE A 75 -5.89 -17.11 14.76
C ILE A 75 -7.22 -16.39 15.09
N THR A 76 -8.31 -17.12 15.40
CA THR A 76 -9.63 -16.51 15.65
C THR A 76 -9.67 -15.93 17.06
N ALA A 77 -9.11 -16.65 18.01
CA ALA A 77 -8.97 -16.21 19.39
C ALA A 77 -8.06 -14.98 19.50
N GLU A 78 -6.99 -14.90 18.69
CA GLU A 78 -6.07 -13.75 18.71
C GLU A 78 -6.57 -12.54 17.93
N LEU A 79 -7.22 -12.73 16.78
CA LEU A 79 -7.54 -11.63 15.86
C LEU A 79 -9.03 -11.24 15.81
N GLY A 80 -9.93 -12.04 16.40
CA GLY A 80 -11.37 -11.78 16.44
C GLY A 80 -12.10 -11.84 15.08
N GLU A 81 -13.39 -11.48 15.06
CA GLU A 81 -14.23 -11.42 13.84
C GLU A 81 -13.84 -10.29 12.87
N ALA A 82 -13.01 -9.34 13.31
CA ALA A 82 -12.60 -8.17 12.51
C ALA A 82 -11.49 -8.49 11.48
N ARG A 83 -11.13 -9.77 11.27
CA ARG A 83 -10.11 -10.18 10.30
C ARG A 83 -10.40 -9.61 8.92
N GLY A 84 -9.44 -8.85 8.38
CA GLY A 84 -9.57 -8.20 7.08
C GLY A 84 -10.37 -6.88 7.09
N SER A 85 -10.92 -6.46 8.23
CA SER A 85 -11.52 -5.12 8.37
C SER A 85 -10.43 -4.09 8.68
N HIS A 86 -9.62 -3.80 7.66
CA HIS A 86 -8.69 -2.67 7.69
C HIS A 86 -9.36 -1.46 7.06
N ALA A 87 -9.38 -0.33 7.78
CA ALA A 87 -9.94 0.93 7.33
C ALA A 87 -8.88 2.02 7.33
N LEU A 88 -9.03 3.02 6.46
CA LEU A 88 -8.11 4.15 6.40
C LEU A 88 -8.28 5.01 7.65
N PRO A 89 -7.26 5.09 8.53
CA PRO A 89 -7.37 5.89 9.74
C PRO A 89 -7.46 7.37 9.37
N PRO A 90 -8.38 8.14 9.95
CA PRO A 90 -8.44 9.57 9.70
C PRO A 90 -7.17 10.26 10.23
N LEU A 91 -6.73 11.31 9.53
CA LEU A 91 -5.66 12.16 10.02
C LEU A 91 -6.11 12.92 11.27
N LYS A 92 -5.19 13.10 12.23
CA LYS A 92 -5.42 13.90 13.45
C LYS A 92 -5.29 15.41 13.20
N TYR A 93 -5.00 15.80 11.97
CA TYR A 93 -4.75 17.17 11.53
C TYR A 93 -5.22 17.35 10.09
N GLU A 94 -5.49 18.60 9.73
CA GLU A 94 -5.83 18.99 8.35
C GLU A 94 -4.66 18.74 7.40
N TYR A 95 -4.93 18.52 6.11
CA TYR A 95 -3.89 18.16 5.14
C TYR A 95 -2.70 19.13 5.10
N ASN A 96 -2.94 20.43 5.27
CA ASN A 96 -1.90 21.46 5.33
C ASN A 96 -1.28 21.67 6.72
N GLY A 97 -1.66 20.89 7.74
CA GLY A 97 -1.21 21.05 9.12
C GLY A 97 0.29 20.84 9.35
N LEU A 98 1.01 20.32 8.35
CA LEU A 98 2.46 20.10 8.38
C LEU A 98 3.24 21.08 7.48
N GLU A 99 2.58 22.09 6.90
CA GLU A 99 3.26 23.14 6.16
C GLU A 99 4.13 24.03 7.07
N PRO A 100 5.26 24.57 6.57
CA PRO A 100 5.77 24.48 5.20
C PRO A 100 6.64 23.24 4.94
N HIS A 101 6.73 22.32 5.91
CA HIS A 101 7.64 21.18 5.84
C HIS A 101 7.11 20.07 4.92
N ILE A 102 5.81 19.83 4.92
CA ILE A 102 5.14 18.91 4.01
C ILE A 102 3.94 19.62 3.39
N SER A 103 3.90 19.68 2.06
CA SER A 103 2.80 20.29 1.31
C SER A 103 1.48 19.55 1.57
N GLY A 104 0.40 20.31 1.74
CA GLY A 104 -0.94 19.74 1.93
C GLY A 104 -1.39 18.83 0.78
N THR A 105 -1.04 19.19 -0.46
CA THR A 105 -1.32 18.36 -1.64
C THR A 105 -0.63 17.00 -1.58
N ILE A 106 0.62 16.96 -1.09
CA ILE A 106 1.36 15.70 -0.91
C ILE A 106 0.69 14.86 0.18
N MET A 107 0.28 15.48 1.28
CA MET A 107 -0.38 14.78 2.38
C MET A 107 -1.72 14.18 1.94
N GLU A 108 -2.49 14.90 1.13
CA GLU A 108 -3.74 14.42 0.55
C GLU A 108 -3.52 13.22 -0.37
N ILE A 109 -2.57 13.31 -1.30
CA ILE A 109 -2.25 12.21 -2.22
C ILE A 109 -1.72 11.00 -1.44
N HIS A 110 -0.82 11.21 -0.48
CA HIS A 110 -0.23 10.15 0.34
C HIS A 110 -1.30 9.40 1.14
N HIS A 111 -2.19 10.14 1.80
CA HIS A 111 -3.25 9.56 2.62
C HIS A 111 -4.34 8.87 1.76
N THR A 112 -4.89 9.56 0.78
CA THR A 112 -6.08 9.09 0.04
C THR A 112 -5.77 8.12 -1.10
N LYS A 113 -4.54 8.13 -1.63
CA LYS A 113 -4.13 7.22 -2.71
C LYS A 113 -3.22 6.12 -2.19
N HIS A 114 -2.04 6.47 -1.68
CA HIS A 114 -1.03 5.45 -1.32
C HIS A 114 -1.48 4.60 -0.13
N HIS A 115 -1.87 5.25 0.98
CA HIS A 115 -2.29 4.54 2.18
C HIS A 115 -3.58 3.73 1.96
N GLN A 116 -4.55 4.31 1.22
CA GLN A 116 -5.77 3.61 0.82
C GLN A 116 -5.48 2.39 -0.07
N ALA A 117 -4.52 2.49 -1.01
CA ALA A 117 -4.15 1.37 -1.87
C ALA A 117 -3.55 0.21 -1.06
N TYR A 118 -2.70 0.49 -0.07
CA TYR A 118 -2.17 -0.55 0.82
C TYR A 118 -3.28 -1.26 1.60
N ILE A 119 -4.26 -0.52 2.12
CA ILE A 119 -5.42 -1.09 2.80
C ILE A 119 -6.23 -1.99 1.85
N ASN A 120 -6.54 -1.51 0.65
CA ASN A 120 -7.33 -2.29 -0.31
C ASN A 120 -6.63 -3.61 -0.69
N ASN A 121 -5.31 -3.57 -0.91
CA ASN A 121 -4.53 -4.75 -1.24
C ASN A 121 -4.44 -5.73 -0.05
N LEU A 122 -4.27 -5.21 1.17
CA LEU A 122 -4.30 -6.01 2.38
C LEU A 122 -5.65 -6.72 2.54
N LYS A 123 -6.77 -6.00 2.38
CA LYS A 123 -8.12 -6.59 2.42
C LYS A 123 -8.29 -7.71 1.40
N ALA A 124 -7.91 -7.46 0.14
CA ALA A 124 -8.00 -8.44 -0.93
C ALA A 124 -7.14 -9.70 -0.65
N ALA A 125 -5.94 -9.53 -0.10
CA ALA A 125 -5.09 -10.65 0.29
C ALA A 125 -5.70 -11.43 1.47
N THR A 126 -6.20 -10.75 2.49
CA THR A 126 -6.84 -11.39 3.65
C THR A 126 -8.10 -12.15 3.25
N GLU A 127 -8.95 -11.59 2.39
CA GLU A 127 -10.14 -12.26 1.85
C GLU A 127 -9.76 -13.55 1.10
N LYS A 128 -8.72 -13.51 0.27
CA LYS A 128 -8.21 -14.70 -0.43
C LYS A 128 -7.71 -15.77 0.55
N VAL A 129 -6.98 -15.39 1.60
CA VAL A 129 -6.47 -16.33 2.60
C VAL A 129 -7.63 -16.96 3.40
N ILE A 130 -8.62 -16.17 3.80
CA ILE A 130 -9.80 -16.67 4.52
C ILE A 130 -10.58 -17.66 3.65
N PHE A 131 -10.80 -17.32 2.38
CA PHE A 131 -11.51 -18.20 1.43
C PHE A 131 -10.76 -19.51 1.17
N CYS A 132 -9.43 -19.49 1.11
CA CYS A 132 -8.64 -20.71 0.85
C CYS A 132 -8.72 -21.76 1.96
N VAL A 133 -9.15 -21.41 3.17
CA VAL A 133 -9.21 -22.37 4.27
C VAL A 133 -10.58 -22.46 4.97
N GLN A 134 -11.61 -21.87 4.37
CA GLN A 134 -13.01 -22.28 4.58
C GLN A 134 -13.41 -23.35 3.56
#